data_AF-A0A5C3ERS8-F1
#
_entry.id   AF-A0A5C3ERS8-F1
#
_cell.length_a   1.000
_cell.length_b   1.000
_cell.length_c   1.000
_cell.angle_alpha   90.00
_cell.angle_beta   90.00
_cell.angle_gamma   90.00
#
_symmetry.space_group_name_H-M   'P 1'
#
loop_
_entity.id
_entity.type
_entity.pdbx_description
1 polymer ?
#
loop_
_entity_poly.entity_id
_entity_poly.type
_entity_poly.pdbx_seq_one_letter_code
_entity_poly.pdbx_strand_id
1 'polypeptide(L)'
;MADTLEENYLLDENDAGSVVGSDDGAVSIQDEPQHSNDDSQDQPSTPQPSTQETKDEAARKEDKKRKRKEKEKARKQKRAALSADFAQGIGSVATQPPDMQADYLATKQTASFAKLSEIELEELRLRENMLLDTTSFHQPRTLDTLVDFVRKCMPSIAESVTDAKHPTVSQPGRPALIMLTGNAQRAADLARSLRSLGPKLPASAEGSNGDDRLAASSKKRKLGNGKAHGENDKAAAAKKGANVTSKDDRELLGGFSVAKLFARHFKLKEHEAWLQEHTTPLAAGTPQRVAALIASGSLRLDSLQAIVIDQTWVDAKQRSVFDSFETRDELMKLLALDAVVSSFKRAKAPTKLVLF
;
A
#
# COMPACT_ATOMS: atom_id res chain seq x y z
N MET A 1 -61.07 -23.22 -0.37
CA MET A 1 -61.20 -23.33 1.09
C MET A 1 -60.59 -22.08 1.69
N ALA A 2 -61.32 -21.46 2.62
CA ALA A 2 -61.01 -20.28 3.44
C ALA A 2 -59.54 -20.26 3.95
N ASP A 3 -58.80 -19.15 3.85
CA ASP A 3 -58.88 -17.89 4.61
C ASP A 3 -58.31 -18.03 6.04
N THR A 4 -57.15 -17.38 6.28
CA THR A 4 -56.78 -16.73 7.55
C THR A 4 -55.57 -15.77 7.37
N LEU A 5 -55.90 -14.47 7.31
CA LEU A 5 -55.34 -13.34 8.08
C LEU A 5 -53.91 -12.80 7.77
N GLU A 6 -53.87 -11.65 7.07
CA GLU A 6 -53.50 -10.28 7.54
C GLU A 6 -52.73 -10.17 8.88
N GLU A 7 -51.81 -9.26 9.19
CA GLU A 7 -51.40 -7.90 8.80
C GLU A 7 -50.12 -7.66 9.67
N ASN A 8 -49.07 -6.90 9.36
CA ASN A 8 -48.94 -5.46 9.16
C ASN A 8 -47.42 -5.18 9.30
N TYR A 9 -46.82 -4.28 8.53
CA TYR A 9 -45.84 -3.28 9.02
C TYR A 9 -45.38 -2.40 7.86
N LEU A 10 -46.18 -1.36 7.64
CA LEU A 10 -45.80 0.04 7.40
C LEU A 10 -44.47 0.31 6.67
N LEU A 11 -44.61 0.76 5.42
CA LEU A 11 -43.71 1.70 4.78
C LEU A 11 -43.86 3.07 5.46
N ASP A 12 -42.76 3.79 5.67
CA ASP A 12 -42.77 5.23 5.46
C ASP A 12 -41.46 5.70 4.83
N GLU A 13 -41.60 6.48 3.77
CA GLU A 13 -40.57 7.15 3.01
C GLU A 13 -40.17 8.46 3.70
N ASN A 14 -38.89 8.80 3.59
CA ASN A 14 -38.28 10.15 3.52
C ASN A 14 -37.06 10.25 4.44
N ASP A 15 -35.88 10.41 3.83
CA ASP A 15 -35.17 11.67 4.06
C ASP A 15 -34.19 11.94 2.91
N ALA A 16 -34.52 12.98 2.15
CA ALA A 16 -33.72 13.53 1.09
C ALA A 16 -32.95 14.74 1.64
N GLY A 17 -31.61 14.68 1.55
CA GLY A 17 -30.75 15.83 1.30
C GLY A 17 -30.42 16.77 2.46
N SER A 18 -29.12 16.98 2.70
CA SER A 18 -28.56 18.33 2.86
C SER A 18 -27.02 18.30 2.89
N VAL A 19 -26.45 18.92 1.86
CA VAL A 19 -25.07 19.37 1.72
C VAL A 19 -24.94 20.75 2.37
N VAL A 20 -23.99 20.98 3.28
CA VAL A 20 -23.28 22.26 3.57
C VAL A 20 -22.05 21.83 4.40
N GLY A 21 -20.78 22.07 4.05
CA GLY A 21 -20.13 23.31 3.64
C GLY A 21 -19.22 23.74 4.80
N SER A 22 -17.97 23.26 4.81
CA SER A 22 -16.95 23.63 5.79
C SER A 22 -16.22 24.88 5.29
N ASP A 23 -16.30 25.98 6.05
CA ASP A 23 -15.42 27.14 5.93
C ASP A 23 -15.17 27.65 7.34
N ASP A 24 -13.89 27.70 7.74
CA ASP A 24 -13.48 28.27 9.03
C ASP A 24 -12.14 28.96 8.82
N GLY A 25 -12.24 30.25 8.48
CA GLY A 25 -11.13 31.20 8.37
C GLY A 25 -10.91 31.92 9.70
N ALA A 26 -9.65 31.90 10.15
CA ALA A 26 -9.09 32.57 11.32
C ALA A 26 -9.40 34.08 11.42
N VAL A 27 -9.39 34.67 12.64
CA VAL A 27 -8.39 35.67 13.13
C VAL A 27 -8.48 35.84 14.66
N SER A 28 -7.34 36.01 15.34
CA SER A 28 -7.18 36.53 16.72
C SER A 28 -7.30 38.07 16.77
N ILE A 29 -7.56 38.66 17.95
CA ILE A 29 -6.78 39.74 18.59
C ILE A 29 -7.44 40.21 19.91
N GLN A 30 -6.56 40.60 20.84
CA GLN A 30 -6.73 41.01 22.23
C GLN A 30 -7.26 42.45 22.43
N ASP A 31 -7.65 42.66 23.69
CA ASP A 31 -7.45 43.84 24.56
C ASP A 31 -8.59 44.86 24.80
N GLU A 32 -8.80 45.05 26.10
CA GLU A 32 -9.59 46.03 26.89
C GLU A 32 -9.19 47.50 26.59
N PRO A 33 -9.95 48.56 26.96
CA PRO A 33 -10.54 48.72 28.30
C PRO A 33 -11.88 49.46 28.49
N GLN A 34 -12.49 49.10 29.63
CA GLN A 34 -13.39 49.82 30.53
C GLN A 34 -13.80 51.29 30.22
N HIS A 35 -15.12 51.53 30.22
CA HIS A 35 -15.71 52.75 30.77
C HIS A 35 -17.05 52.49 31.48
N SER A 36 -17.20 53.19 32.59
CA SER A 36 -18.25 53.22 33.60
C SER A 36 -19.53 53.95 33.17
N ASN A 37 -20.71 53.43 33.52
CA ASN A 37 -21.66 54.04 34.48
C ASN A 37 -23.04 53.35 34.44
N ASP A 38 -23.46 52.93 35.64
CA ASP A 38 -24.79 53.00 36.25
C ASP A 38 -26.00 53.34 35.37
N ASP A 39 -26.94 52.39 35.23
CA ASP A 39 -28.33 52.64 35.62
C ASP A 39 -29.08 51.32 35.80
N SER A 40 -29.96 51.29 36.80
CA SER A 40 -30.70 50.13 37.26
C SER A 40 -32.09 50.08 36.62
N GLN A 41 -32.46 48.98 35.94
CA GLN A 41 -33.82 48.41 35.96
C GLN A 41 -33.96 47.11 35.13
N ASP A 42 -34.53 46.10 35.81
CA ASP A 42 -35.23 44.90 35.33
C ASP A 42 -34.72 44.12 34.10
N GLN A 43 -34.03 43.00 34.37
CA GLN A 43 -34.11 41.80 33.55
C GLN A 43 -34.29 40.54 34.43
N PRO A 44 -35.09 39.56 33.98
CA PRO A 44 -35.32 38.32 34.72
C PRO A 44 -34.01 37.52 34.83
N SER A 45 -33.67 37.14 36.05
CA SER A 45 -32.53 36.28 36.36
C SER A 45 -32.63 34.94 35.62
N THR A 46 -31.73 34.69 34.67
CA THR A 46 -31.44 33.35 34.17
C THR A 46 -30.94 32.48 35.33
N PRO A 47 -31.49 31.27 35.55
CA PRO A 47 -31.01 30.40 36.62
C PRO A 47 -29.57 29.98 36.33
N GLN A 48 -28.64 30.27 37.26
CA GLN A 48 -27.32 29.66 37.20
C GLN A 48 -27.46 28.15 37.52
N PRO A 49 -26.90 27.26 36.67
CA PRO A 49 -26.98 25.82 36.90
C PRO A 49 -26.26 25.47 38.20
N SER A 50 -26.88 24.61 39.00
CA SER A 50 -26.31 24.17 40.28
C SER A 50 -24.99 23.41 40.08
N THR A 51 -24.12 23.42 41.09
CA THR A 51 -22.85 22.65 41.10
C THR A 51 -23.05 21.13 40.95
N GLN A 52 -24.28 20.64 41.18
CA GLN A 52 -24.68 19.25 40.91
C GLN A 52 -25.05 19.03 39.44
N GLU A 53 -25.81 19.93 38.81
CA GLU A 53 -26.15 19.82 37.38
C GLU A 53 -24.91 19.89 36.48
N THR A 54 -23.92 20.70 36.84
CA THR A 54 -22.64 20.77 36.12
C THR A 54 -21.79 19.51 36.29
N LYS A 55 -21.83 18.84 37.45
CA LYS A 55 -21.15 17.55 37.67
C LYS A 55 -21.84 16.40 36.92
N ASP A 56 -23.17 16.35 36.94
CA ASP A 56 -23.94 15.31 36.24
C ASP A 56 -23.83 15.46 34.72
N GLU A 57 -23.76 16.69 34.21
CA GLU A 57 -23.53 16.94 32.79
C GLU A 57 -22.09 16.57 32.37
N ALA A 58 -21.10 16.81 33.22
CA ALA A 58 -19.73 16.37 32.99
C ALA A 58 -19.61 14.83 32.96
N ALA A 59 -20.27 14.13 33.90
CA ALA A 59 -20.31 12.67 33.95
C ALA A 59 -20.99 12.07 32.71
N ARG A 60 -22.13 12.64 32.26
CA ARG A 60 -22.81 12.21 31.02
C ARG A 60 -21.95 12.41 29.78
N LYS A 61 -21.21 13.52 29.70
CA LYS A 61 -20.25 13.78 28.60
C LYS A 61 -19.10 12.78 28.61
N GLU A 62 -18.60 12.40 29.78
CA GLU A 62 -17.54 11.40 29.94
C GLU A 62 -18.00 9.98 29.54
N ASP A 63 -19.19 9.56 29.97
CA ASP A 63 -19.78 8.27 29.58
C ASP A 63 -20.05 8.18 28.08
N LYS A 64 -20.57 9.26 27.46
CA LYS A 64 -20.75 9.33 26.00
C LYS A 64 -19.41 9.20 25.26
N LYS A 65 -18.35 9.82 25.79
CA LYS A 65 -16.98 9.73 25.25
C LYS A 65 -16.42 8.31 25.40
N ARG A 66 -16.62 7.65 26.54
CA ARG A 66 -16.20 6.26 26.78
C ARG A 66 -16.91 5.28 25.86
N LYS A 67 -18.25 5.37 25.74
CA LYS A 67 -19.06 4.52 24.85
C LYS A 67 -18.67 4.68 23.38
N ARG A 68 -18.34 5.90 22.94
CA ARG A 68 -17.83 6.16 21.58
C ARG A 68 -16.46 5.50 21.35
N LYS A 69 -15.53 5.62 22.31
CA LYS A 69 -14.21 4.98 22.25
C LYS A 69 -14.30 3.46 22.22
N GLU A 70 -15.18 2.86 23.04
CA GLU A 70 -15.40 1.41 23.07
C GLU A 70 -16.01 0.91 21.75
N LYS A 71 -17.02 1.61 21.20
CA LYS A 71 -17.60 1.29 19.89
C LYS A 71 -16.56 1.38 18.77
N GLU A 72 -15.69 2.39 18.80
CA GLU A 72 -14.60 2.56 17.84
C GLU A 72 -13.55 1.44 17.97
N LYS A 73 -13.16 1.08 19.20
CA LYS A 73 -12.25 -0.04 19.48
C LYS A 73 -12.81 -1.37 18.99
N ALA A 74 -14.10 -1.64 19.24
CA ALA A 74 -14.78 -2.84 18.77
C ALA A 74 -14.84 -2.89 17.23
N ARG A 75 -15.17 -1.76 16.57
CA ARG A 75 -15.14 -1.66 15.10
C ARG A 75 -13.73 -1.89 14.54
N LYS A 76 -12.70 -1.34 15.17
CA LYS A 76 -11.30 -1.53 14.79
C LYS A 76 -10.86 -2.99 14.95
N GLN A 77 -11.25 -3.65 16.04
CA GLN A 77 -10.96 -5.07 16.28
C GLN A 77 -11.66 -5.98 15.25
N LYS A 78 -12.96 -5.80 15.02
CA LYS A 78 -13.70 -6.57 14.00
C LYS A 78 -13.07 -6.42 12.62
N ARG A 79 -12.64 -5.20 12.29
CA ARG A 79 -11.99 -4.91 11.02
C ARG A 79 -10.59 -5.54 10.91
N ALA A 80 -9.82 -5.53 11.99
CA ALA A 80 -8.53 -6.19 12.04
C ALA A 80 -8.66 -7.71 11.87
N ALA A 81 -9.69 -8.33 12.48
CA ALA A 81 -9.98 -9.76 12.32
C ALA A 81 -10.34 -10.09 10.86
N LEU A 82 -11.26 -9.36 10.23
CA LEU A 82 -11.61 -9.55 8.82
C LEU A 82 -10.40 -9.40 7.89
N SER A 83 -9.54 -8.42 8.16
CA SER A 83 -8.30 -8.24 7.39
C SER A 83 -7.30 -9.38 7.61
N ALA A 84 -7.26 -9.98 8.80
CA ALA A 84 -6.40 -11.12 9.10
C ALA A 84 -6.92 -12.40 8.41
N ASP A 85 -8.23 -12.63 8.44
CA ASP A 85 -8.87 -13.75 7.74
C ASP A 85 -8.62 -13.66 6.24
N PHE A 86 -8.80 -12.47 5.65
CA PHE A 86 -8.55 -12.25 4.23
C PHE A 86 -7.07 -12.40 3.86
N ALA A 87 -6.14 -12.01 4.75
CA ALA A 87 -4.71 -12.25 4.60
C ALA A 87 -4.33 -13.73 4.73
N GLN A 88 -5.06 -14.52 5.51
CA GLN A 88 -4.97 -15.99 5.51
C GLN A 88 -5.59 -16.62 4.25
N GLY A 89 -6.20 -15.80 3.39
CA GLY A 89 -6.88 -16.23 2.18
C GLY A 89 -8.28 -16.80 2.44
N ILE A 90 -8.81 -16.66 3.66
CA ILE A 90 -10.20 -17.03 3.96
C ILE A 90 -11.11 -16.07 3.20
N GLY A 91 -11.91 -16.62 2.28
CA GLY A 91 -12.79 -15.83 1.41
C GLY A 91 -12.06 -15.05 0.30
N SER A 92 -10.75 -15.26 0.12
CA SER A 92 -9.99 -14.66 -0.99
C SER A 92 -9.92 -15.63 -2.17
N VAL A 93 -10.06 -15.09 -3.39
CA VAL A 93 -9.83 -15.87 -4.61
C VAL A 93 -8.36 -16.30 -4.76
N ALA A 94 -7.42 -15.62 -4.09
CA ALA A 94 -5.98 -15.89 -4.24
C ALA A 94 -5.55 -17.29 -3.79
N THR A 95 -6.32 -17.94 -2.91
CA THR A 95 -6.06 -19.29 -2.40
C THR A 95 -6.86 -20.37 -3.11
N GLN A 96 -7.74 -20.00 -4.05
CA GLN A 96 -8.51 -20.96 -4.84
C GLN A 96 -7.66 -21.56 -5.96
N PRO A 97 -8.06 -22.69 -6.56
CA PRO A 97 -7.35 -23.24 -7.70
C PRO A 97 -7.50 -22.36 -8.97
N PRO A 98 -6.60 -22.52 -9.96
CA PRO A 98 -6.54 -21.64 -11.14
C PRO A 98 -7.83 -21.49 -11.96
N ASP A 99 -8.69 -22.52 -11.99
CA ASP A 99 -9.97 -22.51 -12.68
C ASP A 99 -10.94 -21.49 -12.05
N MET A 100 -11.09 -21.54 -10.73
CA MET A 100 -11.91 -20.60 -9.96
C MET A 100 -11.33 -19.18 -10.01
N GLN A 101 -10.00 -19.06 -10.05
CA GLN A 101 -9.34 -17.77 -10.23
C GLN A 101 -9.61 -17.17 -11.61
N ALA A 102 -9.55 -17.97 -12.67
CA ALA A 102 -9.84 -17.54 -14.03
C ALA A 102 -11.30 -17.06 -14.17
N ASP A 103 -12.26 -17.81 -13.61
CA ASP A 103 -13.67 -17.40 -13.63
C ASP A 103 -13.91 -16.10 -12.86
N TYR A 104 -13.30 -15.96 -11.68
CA TYR A 104 -13.37 -14.70 -10.93
C TYR A 104 -12.79 -13.53 -11.74
N LEU A 105 -11.62 -13.70 -12.35
CA LEU A 105 -11.00 -12.67 -13.19
C LEU A 105 -11.89 -12.31 -14.38
N ALA A 106 -12.53 -13.29 -15.01
CA ALA A 106 -13.48 -13.05 -16.10
C ALA A 106 -14.65 -12.15 -15.64
N THR A 107 -15.21 -12.39 -14.44
CA THR A 107 -16.25 -11.48 -13.89
C THR A 107 -15.74 -10.04 -13.74
N LYS A 108 -14.47 -9.86 -13.36
CA LYS A 108 -13.86 -8.54 -13.21
C LYS A 108 -13.52 -7.90 -14.56
N GLN A 109 -13.15 -8.69 -15.56
CA GLN A 109 -12.95 -8.24 -16.95
C GLN A 109 -14.28 -7.70 -17.52
N THR A 110 -15.37 -8.47 -17.44
CA THR A 110 -16.70 -8.03 -17.89
C THR A 110 -17.13 -6.74 -17.19
N ALA A 111 -16.90 -6.64 -15.88
CA ALA A 111 -17.25 -5.44 -15.12
C ALA A 111 -16.38 -4.20 -15.45
N SER A 112 -15.16 -4.40 -15.95
CA SER A 112 -14.22 -3.30 -16.29
C SER A 112 -14.34 -2.88 -17.75
N PHE A 113 -14.79 -3.79 -18.61
CA PHE A 113 -14.91 -3.62 -20.05
C PHE A 113 -16.37 -3.68 -20.50
N ALA A 114 -17.26 -2.95 -19.83
CA ALA A 114 -18.71 -2.99 -20.08
C ALA A 114 -19.13 -2.57 -21.51
N LYS A 115 -18.21 -2.02 -22.30
CA LYS A 115 -18.44 -1.60 -23.69
C LYS A 115 -17.93 -2.60 -24.72
N LEU A 116 -17.14 -3.59 -24.30
CA LEU A 116 -16.63 -4.62 -25.19
C LEU A 116 -17.69 -5.68 -25.43
N SER A 117 -17.73 -6.20 -26.65
CA SER A 117 -18.52 -7.35 -27.02
C SER A 117 -18.01 -8.63 -26.36
N GLU A 118 -18.84 -9.65 -26.33
CA GLU A 118 -18.49 -10.97 -25.78
C GLU A 118 -17.28 -11.59 -26.50
N ILE A 119 -17.15 -11.38 -27.82
CA ILE A 119 -16.02 -11.89 -28.60
C ILE A 119 -14.71 -11.16 -28.26
N GLU A 120 -14.74 -9.85 -28.07
CA GLU A 120 -13.57 -9.07 -27.63
C GLU A 120 -13.15 -9.46 -26.20
N LEU A 121 -14.11 -9.73 -25.31
CA LEU A 121 -13.84 -10.22 -23.97
C LEU A 121 -13.17 -11.61 -24.00
N GLU A 122 -13.58 -12.51 -24.89
CA GLU A 122 -13.00 -13.85 -25.01
C GLU A 122 -11.54 -13.82 -25.55
N GLU A 123 -11.20 -12.84 -26.39
CA GLU A 123 -9.82 -12.62 -26.84
C GLU A 123 -8.89 -12.18 -25.70
N LEU A 124 -9.40 -11.32 -24.81
CA LEU A 124 -8.69 -10.81 -23.64
C LEU A 124 -8.76 -11.74 -22.41
N ARG A 125 -9.55 -12.81 -22.48
CA ARG A 125 -9.82 -13.69 -21.35
C ARG A 125 -8.55 -14.30 -20.78
N LEU A 126 -8.37 -14.12 -19.47
CA LEU A 126 -7.30 -14.73 -18.69
C LEU A 126 -7.70 -16.18 -18.37
N ARG A 127 -7.10 -17.13 -19.09
CA ARG A 127 -7.41 -18.56 -18.99
C ARG A 127 -6.57 -19.24 -17.91
N GLU A 128 -7.07 -20.35 -17.37
CA GLU A 128 -6.43 -21.17 -16.33
C GLU A 128 -4.93 -21.41 -16.58
N ASN A 129 -4.56 -21.76 -17.81
CA ASN A 129 -3.17 -22.04 -18.19
C ASN A 129 -2.23 -20.82 -18.10
N MET A 130 -2.75 -19.60 -18.02
CA MET A 130 -1.98 -18.37 -17.81
C MET A 130 -1.70 -18.14 -16.32
N LEU A 131 -2.47 -18.75 -15.42
CA LEU A 131 -2.28 -18.64 -13.98
C LEU A 131 -1.26 -19.67 -13.47
N LEU A 132 -0.68 -19.36 -12.32
CA LEU A 132 0.14 -20.27 -11.53
C LEU A 132 -0.70 -20.84 -10.38
N ASP A 133 -0.73 -22.16 -10.26
CA ASP A 133 -1.30 -22.81 -9.08
C ASP A 133 -0.42 -22.54 -7.85
N THR A 134 -1.02 -21.92 -6.84
CA THR A 134 -0.37 -21.60 -5.55
C THR A 134 -1.10 -22.19 -4.36
N THR A 135 -2.02 -23.14 -4.58
CA THR A 135 -2.79 -23.81 -3.52
C THR A 135 -1.90 -24.56 -2.52
N SER A 136 -0.70 -24.96 -2.93
CA SER A 136 0.31 -25.56 -2.07
C SER A 136 0.92 -24.60 -1.04
N PHE A 137 0.69 -23.29 -1.15
CA PHE A 137 1.14 -22.30 -0.18
C PHE A 137 0.07 -22.05 0.90
N HIS A 138 0.30 -22.60 2.09
CA HIS A 138 -0.66 -22.58 3.21
C HIS A 138 -0.40 -21.48 4.25
N GLN A 139 0.73 -20.76 4.16
CA GLN A 139 0.98 -19.65 5.08
C GLN A 139 0.09 -18.45 4.73
N PRO A 140 -0.18 -17.53 5.69
CA PRO A 140 -0.84 -16.27 5.38
C PRO A 140 -0.07 -15.53 4.28
N ARG A 141 -0.76 -14.83 3.38
CA ARG A 141 -0.16 -14.07 2.29
C ARG A 141 0.01 -12.60 2.73
N THR A 142 1.10 -12.33 3.44
CA THR A 142 1.40 -11.02 4.04
C THR A 142 2.80 -10.55 3.63
N LEU A 143 3.20 -9.34 4.02
CA LEU A 143 4.55 -8.85 3.71
C LEU A 143 5.66 -9.74 4.26
N ASP A 144 5.41 -10.35 5.41
CA ASP A 144 6.39 -11.16 6.14
C ASP A 144 6.65 -12.49 5.43
N THR A 145 5.61 -13.04 4.80
CA THR A 145 5.67 -14.33 4.09
C THR A 145 5.86 -14.19 2.58
N LEU A 146 5.90 -12.95 2.05
CA LEU A 146 6.05 -12.68 0.61
C LEU A 146 7.30 -13.34 0.02
N VAL A 147 8.42 -13.28 0.73
CA VAL A 147 9.69 -13.86 0.26
C VAL A 147 9.59 -15.38 0.20
N ASP A 148 8.98 -16.00 1.21
CA ASP A 148 8.77 -17.45 1.27
C ASP A 148 7.80 -17.90 0.17
N PHE A 149 6.75 -17.11 -0.09
CA PHE A 149 5.82 -17.31 -1.20
C PHE A 149 6.54 -17.32 -2.55
N VAL A 150 7.38 -16.32 -2.82
CA VAL A 150 8.14 -16.27 -4.08
C VAL A 150 9.10 -17.46 -4.20
N ARG A 151 9.83 -17.81 -3.13
CA ARG A 151 10.77 -18.94 -3.16
C ARG A 151 10.07 -20.28 -3.37
N LYS A 152 8.89 -20.48 -2.76
CA LYS A 152 8.13 -21.73 -2.86
C LYS A 152 7.38 -21.85 -4.18
N CYS A 153 6.65 -20.83 -4.58
CA CYS A 153 5.76 -20.88 -5.75
C CYS A 153 6.50 -20.54 -7.06
N MET A 154 7.55 -19.71 -6.99
CA MET A 154 8.27 -19.20 -8.18
C MET A 154 9.80 -19.33 -8.03
N PRO A 155 10.33 -20.55 -7.83
CA PRO A 155 11.76 -20.76 -7.57
C PRO A 155 12.67 -20.24 -8.69
N SER A 156 12.24 -20.34 -9.96
CA SER A 156 12.98 -19.82 -11.12
C SER A 156 13.22 -18.31 -11.06
N ILE A 157 12.35 -17.57 -10.38
CA ILE A 157 12.55 -16.13 -10.16
C ILE A 157 13.68 -15.94 -9.16
N ALA A 158 13.66 -16.64 -8.01
CA ALA A 158 14.71 -16.56 -7.00
C ALA A 158 16.10 -16.93 -7.57
N GLU A 159 16.16 -17.89 -8.50
CA GLU A 159 17.38 -18.25 -9.23
C GLU A 159 17.79 -17.13 -10.20
N SER A 160 16.88 -16.70 -11.08
CA SER A 160 17.19 -15.71 -12.13
C SER A 160 17.66 -14.37 -11.60
N VAL A 161 17.22 -13.96 -10.41
CA VAL A 161 17.58 -12.67 -9.82
C VAL A 161 18.90 -12.71 -9.04
N THR A 162 19.48 -13.90 -8.88
CA THR A 162 20.81 -14.12 -8.28
C THR A 162 21.87 -14.49 -9.33
N ASP A 163 21.46 -14.87 -10.53
CA ASP A 163 22.36 -15.07 -11.68
C ASP A 163 22.73 -13.74 -12.34
N ALA A 164 23.99 -13.30 -12.16
CA ALA A 164 24.54 -12.08 -12.73
C ALA A 164 24.48 -12.02 -14.27
N LYS A 165 24.42 -13.17 -14.96
CA LYS A 165 24.33 -13.22 -16.42
C LYS A 165 22.90 -13.11 -16.92
N HIS A 166 21.91 -13.44 -16.08
CA HIS A 166 20.51 -13.44 -16.49
C HIS A 166 20.09 -12.03 -16.94
N PRO A 167 19.33 -11.88 -18.04
CA PRO A 167 18.96 -10.56 -18.58
C PRO A 167 18.28 -9.61 -17.60
N THR A 168 17.66 -10.15 -16.56
CA THR A 168 16.98 -9.36 -15.52
C THR A 168 17.96 -8.62 -14.60
N VAL A 169 19.16 -9.17 -14.44
CA VAL A 169 20.26 -8.59 -13.64
C VAL A 169 21.25 -7.87 -14.53
N SER A 170 21.49 -8.35 -15.75
CA SER A 170 22.50 -7.79 -16.67
C SER A 170 21.99 -6.67 -17.57
N GLN A 171 20.67 -6.52 -17.75
CA GLN A 171 20.11 -5.53 -18.68
C GLN A 171 19.05 -4.63 -18.01
N PRO A 172 19.09 -3.30 -18.26
CA PRO A 172 18.15 -2.36 -17.64
C PRO A 172 16.68 -2.60 -18.02
N GLY A 173 15.77 -2.26 -17.11
CA GLY A 173 14.32 -2.23 -17.37
C GLY A 173 13.68 -3.57 -17.72
N ARG A 174 14.27 -4.71 -17.31
CA ARG A 174 13.78 -6.07 -17.58
C ARG A 174 13.51 -6.85 -16.30
N PRO A 175 12.38 -6.64 -15.61
CA PRO A 175 12.09 -7.38 -14.39
C PRO A 175 11.76 -8.86 -14.68
N ALA A 176 12.13 -9.74 -13.74
CA ALA A 176 11.67 -11.12 -13.64
C ALA A 176 10.25 -11.20 -13.04
N LEU A 177 9.92 -10.28 -12.12
CA LEU A 177 8.67 -10.25 -11.38
C LEU A 177 8.17 -8.81 -11.22
N ILE A 178 6.88 -8.59 -11.44
CA ILE A 178 6.19 -7.34 -11.14
C ILE A 178 5.05 -7.61 -10.14
N MET A 179 5.14 -7.07 -8.93
CA MET A 179 4.02 -7.01 -7.98
C MET A 179 3.11 -5.82 -8.30
N LEU A 180 1.81 -6.06 -8.39
CA LEU A 180 0.79 -5.06 -8.64
C LEU A 180 -0.07 -4.87 -7.40
N THR A 181 -0.23 -3.62 -6.98
CA THR A 181 -1.12 -3.24 -5.87
C THR A 181 -1.78 -1.90 -6.17
N GLY A 182 -2.96 -1.66 -5.60
CA GLY A 182 -3.72 -0.43 -5.80
C GLY A 182 -3.18 0.80 -5.07
N ASN A 183 -2.15 0.65 -4.23
CA ASN A 183 -1.70 1.69 -3.33
C ASN A 183 -0.18 1.93 -3.41
N ALA A 184 0.23 3.19 -3.58
CA ALA A 184 1.64 3.56 -3.73
C ALA A 184 2.49 3.26 -2.47
N GLN A 185 1.94 3.43 -1.27
CA GLN A 185 2.65 3.11 -0.04
C GLN A 185 2.84 1.59 0.08
N ARG A 186 1.79 0.82 -0.22
CA ARG A 186 1.86 -0.65 -0.27
C ARG A 186 2.86 -1.14 -1.31
N ALA A 187 2.93 -0.52 -2.49
CA ALA A 187 3.94 -0.84 -3.50
C ALA A 187 5.37 -0.62 -2.96
N ALA A 188 5.59 0.44 -2.18
CA ALA A 188 6.87 0.69 -1.54
C ALA A 188 7.19 -0.33 -0.43
N ASP A 189 6.20 -0.83 0.30
CA ASP A 189 6.34 -1.92 1.29
C ASP A 189 6.72 -3.24 0.61
N LEU A 190 5.97 -3.61 -0.43
CA LEU A 190 6.24 -4.80 -1.26
C LEU A 190 7.66 -4.75 -1.84
N ALA A 191 8.04 -3.63 -2.45
CA ALA A 191 9.39 -3.44 -3.00
C ALA A 191 10.49 -3.58 -1.93
N ARG A 192 10.23 -3.18 -0.68
CA ARG A 192 11.18 -3.35 0.43
C ARG A 192 11.31 -4.83 0.82
N SER A 193 10.20 -5.53 1.00
CA SER A 193 10.21 -6.96 1.35
C SER A 193 10.92 -7.81 0.29
N LEU A 194 10.67 -7.52 -0.99
CA LEU A 194 11.31 -8.22 -2.12
C LEU A 194 12.84 -8.09 -2.18
N ARG A 195 13.47 -7.12 -1.52
CA ARG A 195 14.93 -6.97 -1.53
C ARG A 195 15.65 -8.19 -0.96
N SER A 196 15.01 -8.88 -0.02
CA SER A 196 15.53 -10.10 0.63
C SER A 196 15.63 -11.31 -0.32
N LEU A 197 15.10 -11.20 -1.54
CA LEU A 197 15.30 -12.21 -2.59
C LEU A 197 16.63 -12.06 -3.32
N GLY A 198 17.24 -10.87 -3.27
CA GLY A 198 18.51 -10.60 -3.95
C GLY A 198 19.70 -11.35 -3.35
N PRO A 199 20.83 -11.35 -4.06
CA PRO A 199 22.08 -11.91 -3.56
C PRO A 199 22.46 -11.22 -2.25
N LYS A 200 22.74 -12.01 -1.22
CA LYS A 200 23.32 -11.52 0.04
C LYS A 200 24.82 -11.44 -0.17
N LEU A 201 25.43 -10.28 0.06
CA LEU A 201 26.89 -10.24 0.18
C LEU A 201 27.34 -11.11 1.37
N PRO A 202 28.50 -11.79 1.29
CA PRO A 202 29.03 -12.54 2.41
C PRO A 202 29.20 -11.61 3.61
N ALA A 203 28.67 -12.04 4.76
CA ALA A 203 28.82 -11.34 6.03
C ALA A 203 30.28 -11.45 6.51
N SER A 204 31.17 -10.62 5.96
CA SER A 204 32.52 -10.43 6.49
C SER A 204 32.66 -9.01 7.02
N ALA A 205 31.86 -8.68 8.04
CA ALA A 205 32.05 -7.55 8.95
C ALA A 205 31.13 -7.61 10.19
N GLU A 206 30.66 -8.80 10.62
CA GLU A 206 30.20 -8.93 12.00
C GLU A 206 31.45 -9.04 12.88
N GLY A 207 31.90 -7.88 13.36
CA GLY A 207 32.91 -7.80 14.39
C GLY A 207 32.47 -8.67 15.56
N SER A 208 33.30 -9.66 15.88
CA SER A 208 33.33 -10.35 17.15
C SER A 208 33.20 -9.32 18.28
N ASN A 209 32.01 -9.25 18.88
CA ASN A 209 31.85 -8.83 20.26
C ASN A 209 31.33 -10.06 21.00
N GLY A 210 32.25 -10.99 21.20
CA GLY A 210 32.15 -11.92 22.32
C GLY A 210 32.09 -11.09 23.60
N ASP A 211 31.03 -11.34 24.36
CA ASP A 211 30.88 -10.93 25.75
C ASP A 211 32.13 -11.36 26.53
N ASP A 212 32.93 -10.37 26.94
CA ASP A 212 33.84 -10.50 28.08
C ASP A 212 34.33 -9.11 28.48
N ARG A 213 33.66 -8.51 29.48
CA ARG A 213 34.35 -7.75 30.53
C ARG A 213 33.42 -7.42 31.70
N LEU A 214 33.62 -8.25 32.72
CA LEU A 214 33.51 -7.96 34.14
C LEU A 214 33.90 -6.51 34.51
N ALA A 215 33.16 -6.02 35.49
CA ALA A 215 33.37 -4.84 36.34
C ALA A 215 34.82 -4.32 36.45
N ALA A 216 34.99 -3.01 36.26
CA ALA A 216 35.81 -2.19 37.15
C ALA A 216 35.59 -0.68 36.93
N SER A 217 35.61 0.03 38.05
CA SER A 217 35.32 1.44 38.27
C SER A 217 36.35 2.44 37.72
N SER A 218 35.93 3.72 37.75
CA SER A 218 36.74 4.92 38.00
C SER A 218 37.61 5.44 36.83
N LYS A 219 37.36 6.68 36.35
CA LYS A 219 37.86 7.95 36.95
C LYS A 219 37.71 9.10 35.95
N LYS A 220 37.10 10.20 36.43
CA LYS A 220 37.15 11.58 35.92
C LYS A 220 38.50 11.92 35.25
N ARG A 221 38.46 12.69 34.15
CA ARG A 221 39.22 13.94 33.99
C ARG A 221 38.61 14.85 32.90
N LYS A 222 38.70 16.14 33.21
CA LYS A 222 38.12 17.34 32.59
C LYS A 222 39.22 18.08 31.82
N LEU A 223 38.80 19.07 31.03
CA LEU A 223 39.53 20.11 30.28
C LEU A 223 39.80 19.74 28.80
N GLY A 224 39.59 20.60 27.81
CA GLY A 224 39.51 22.06 27.85
C GLY A 224 38.69 22.65 26.70
N ASN A 225 38.26 23.89 26.95
CA ASN A 225 37.44 24.75 26.11
C ASN A 225 38.34 25.56 25.17
N GLY A 226 38.00 25.66 23.89
CA GLY A 226 38.69 26.51 22.92
C GLY A 226 37.71 27.02 21.87
N LYS A 227 37.31 28.30 22.00
CA LYS A 227 36.56 29.09 21.01
C LYS A 227 37.53 29.71 20.01
N ALA A 228 37.21 29.72 18.72
CA ALA A 228 37.59 30.78 17.78
C ALA A 228 36.62 30.84 16.59
N HIS A 229 36.51 32.03 16.02
CA HIS A 229 35.48 32.60 15.13
C HIS A 229 35.72 32.41 13.62
N GLY A 230 34.68 32.70 12.83
CA GLY A 230 34.71 33.07 11.39
C GLY A 230 34.45 31.89 10.45
N GLU A 231 33.68 31.93 9.37
CA GLU A 231 33.10 33.01 8.58
C GLU A 231 31.95 32.42 7.73
N ASN A 232 31.12 33.30 7.17
CA ASN A 232 30.02 32.98 6.26
C ASN A 232 30.49 32.23 5.01
N ASP A 233 29.72 31.23 4.58
CA ASP A 233 29.42 31.10 3.15
C ASP A 233 28.03 30.48 2.92
N LYS A 234 27.20 31.29 2.26
CA LYS A 234 25.92 30.88 1.69
C LYS A 234 26.21 30.09 0.41
N ALA A 235 25.93 28.80 0.42
CA ALA A 235 25.73 28.03 -0.81
C ALA A 235 24.39 27.29 -0.72
N ALA A 236 23.45 27.72 -1.55
CA ALA A 236 22.15 27.13 -1.74
C ALA A 236 22.28 25.70 -2.27
N ALA A 237 22.02 24.70 -1.43
CA ALA A 237 21.84 23.32 -1.85
C ALA A 237 20.34 23.03 -1.99
N ALA A 238 19.87 23.02 -3.23
CA ALA A 238 18.54 22.54 -3.60
C ALA A 238 18.33 21.12 -3.04
N LYS A 239 17.33 20.97 -2.17
CA LYS A 239 16.91 19.68 -1.62
C LYS A 239 16.36 18.79 -2.75
N LYS A 240 17.20 17.90 -3.27
CA LYS A 240 16.77 16.74 -4.06
C LYS A 240 16.02 15.78 -3.14
N GLY A 241 14.70 15.94 -3.09
CA GLY A 241 13.78 14.94 -2.55
C GLY A 241 13.60 13.81 -3.55
N ALA A 242 14.58 12.92 -3.67
CA ALA A 242 14.41 11.61 -4.29
C ALA A 242 14.78 10.58 -3.22
N ASN A 243 13.89 9.62 -2.96
CA ASN A 243 14.09 8.55 -1.99
C ASN A 243 15.11 7.54 -2.56
N VAL A 244 16.36 7.98 -2.60
CA VAL A 244 17.55 7.23 -2.97
C VAL A 244 17.86 6.31 -1.80
N THR A 245 17.74 5.00 -2.01
CA THR A 245 18.48 4.01 -1.19
C THR A 245 19.90 4.52 -1.05
N SER A 246 20.41 4.64 0.18
CA SER A 246 21.72 5.21 0.44
C SER A 246 22.76 4.53 -0.46
N LYS A 247 23.82 5.26 -0.83
CA LYS A 247 24.92 4.69 -1.62
C LYS A 247 25.46 3.41 -0.98
N ASP A 248 25.46 3.38 0.36
CA ASP A 248 25.87 2.25 1.19
C ASP A 248 24.95 1.03 1.03
N ASP A 249 23.62 1.20 0.97
CA ASP A 249 22.67 0.09 0.72
C ASP A 249 22.89 -0.57 -0.65
N ARG A 250 23.36 0.22 -1.62
CA ARG A 250 23.55 -0.21 -3.02
C ARG A 250 24.81 -1.05 -3.21
N GLU A 251 25.88 -0.68 -2.50
CA GLU A 251 27.13 -1.44 -2.44
C GLU A 251 26.95 -2.75 -1.64
N LEU A 252 26.16 -2.73 -0.54
CA LEU A 252 25.82 -3.90 0.28
C LEU A 252 24.88 -4.92 -0.39
N LEU A 253 24.28 -4.57 -1.53
CA LEU A 253 23.41 -5.44 -2.32
C LEU A 253 24.02 -5.80 -3.68
N GLY A 254 25.29 -5.45 -3.93
CA GLY A 254 25.98 -5.77 -5.19
C GLY A 254 25.31 -5.18 -6.43
N GLY A 255 24.62 -4.03 -6.29
CA GLY A 255 23.82 -3.43 -7.36
C GLY A 255 22.40 -3.99 -7.51
N PHE A 256 21.98 -4.95 -6.67
CA PHE A 256 20.61 -5.46 -6.67
C PHE A 256 19.61 -4.38 -6.25
N SER A 257 18.67 -4.06 -7.15
CA SER A 257 17.66 -3.04 -6.90
C SER A 257 16.25 -3.53 -7.25
N VAL A 258 15.27 -3.10 -6.44
CA VAL A 258 13.85 -3.38 -6.68
C VAL A 258 13.18 -2.09 -7.10
N ALA A 259 12.58 -2.07 -8.29
CA ALA A 259 11.93 -0.89 -8.83
C ALA A 259 10.61 -0.57 -8.11
N LYS A 260 10.35 0.72 -7.89
CA LYS A 260 9.13 1.24 -7.25
C LYS A 260 8.29 1.95 -8.31
N LEU A 261 7.40 1.23 -8.97
CA LEU A 261 6.69 1.67 -10.17
C LEU A 261 5.36 2.39 -9.83
N PHE A 262 5.43 3.56 -9.18
CA PHE A 262 4.27 4.41 -8.87
C PHE A 262 4.57 5.92 -9.01
N ALA A 263 3.53 6.76 -9.08
CA ALA A 263 3.66 8.16 -9.51
C ALA A 263 4.07 9.19 -8.44
N ARG A 264 4.24 8.77 -7.19
CA ARG A 264 4.45 9.68 -6.06
C ARG A 264 5.86 10.29 -6.09
N HIS A 265 5.93 11.57 -6.41
CA HIS A 265 7.16 12.39 -6.51
C HIS A 265 8.19 11.89 -7.54
N PHE A 266 7.75 11.16 -8.58
CA PHE A 266 8.63 10.72 -9.66
C PHE A 266 7.89 10.77 -11.01
N LYS A 267 8.29 11.71 -11.87
CA LYS A 267 7.60 11.95 -13.14
C LYS A 267 7.80 10.77 -14.08
N LEU A 268 6.91 10.63 -15.07
CA LEU A 268 6.98 9.50 -16.00
C LEU A 268 8.31 9.48 -16.77
N LYS A 269 8.70 10.61 -17.39
CA LYS A 269 9.97 10.72 -18.13
C LYS A 269 11.21 10.46 -17.27
N GLU A 270 11.20 10.90 -16.03
CA GLU A 270 12.30 10.63 -15.08
C GLU A 270 12.39 9.13 -14.77
N HIS A 271 11.24 8.47 -14.67
CA HIS A 271 11.16 7.04 -14.42
C HIS A 271 11.60 6.22 -15.63
N GLU A 272 11.25 6.66 -16.83
CA GLU A 272 11.70 6.05 -18.08
C GLU A 272 13.23 6.08 -18.19
N ALA A 273 13.82 7.28 -18.00
CA ALA A 273 15.28 7.44 -18.01
C ALA A 273 15.94 6.57 -16.93
N TRP A 274 15.35 6.51 -15.73
CA TRP A 274 15.88 5.69 -14.65
C TRP A 274 15.85 4.19 -14.99
N LEU A 275 14.79 3.67 -15.61
CA LEU A 275 14.73 2.26 -16.03
C LEU A 275 15.70 1.92 -17.16
N GLN A 276 16.09 2.90 -17.98
CA GLN A 276 17.09 2.70 -19.03
C GLN A 276 18.52 2.60 -18.48
N GLU A 277 18.78 3.18 -17.31
CA GLU A 277 20.10 3.20 -16.66
C GLU A 277 20.27 2.10 -15.61
N HIS A 278 19.18 1.54 -15.10
CA HIS A 278 19.22 0.68 -13.92
C HIS A 278 18.66 -0.72 -14.17
N THR A 279 19.38 -1.71 -13.67
CA THR A 279 18.92 -3.10 -13.64
C THR A 279 18.00 -3.29 -12.44
N THR A 280 16.81 -3.82 -12.73
CA THR A 280 15.73 -3.96 -11.74
C THR A 280 15.10 -5.34 -11.88
N PRO A 281 15.73 -6.40 -11.33
CA PRO A 281 15.26 -7.76 -11.49
C PRO A 281 13.85 -7.97 -10.90
N LEU A 282 13.46 -7.15 -9.93
CA LEU A 282 12.13 -7.18 -9.31
C LEU A 282 11.53 -5.78 -9.33
N ALA A 283 10.20 -5.71 -9.38
CA ALA A 283 9.47 -4.45 -9.30
C ALA A 283 8.18 -4.61 -8.49
N ALA A 284 7.76 -3.51 -7.84
CA ALA A 284 6.41 -3.39 -7.28
C ALA A 284 5.81 -2.03 -7.63
N GLY A 285 4.54 -1.99 -8.01
CA GLY A 285 3.94 -0.78 -8.53
C GLY A 285 2.41 -0.77 -8.59
N THR A 286 1.92 0.36 -9.09
CA THR A 286 0.49 0.58 -9.37
C THR A 286 0.19 0.27 -10.85
N PRO A 287 -0.97 -0.33 -11.18
CA PRO A 287 -1.27 -0.73 -12.56
C PRO A 287 -1.08 0.36 -13.60
N GLN A 288 -1.62 1.56 -13.35
CA GLN A 288 -1.54 2.70 -14.25
C GLN A 288 -0.08 3.08 -14.60
N ARG A 289 0.82 3.11 -13.60
CA ARG A 289 2.22 3.47 -13.83
C ARG A 289 2.97 2.36 -14.56
N VAL A 290 2.72 1.09 -14.21
CA VAL A 290 3.31 -0.05 -14.91
C VAL A 290 2.89 -0.05 -16.38
N ALA A 291 1.60 0.17 -16.67
CA ALA A 291 1.08 0.28 -18.03
C ALA A 291 1.76 1.39 -18.82
N ALA A 292 1.90 2.59 -18.25
CA ALA A 292 2.57 3.71 -18.90
C ALA A 292 4.05 3.43 -19.23
N LEU A 293 4.77 2.72 -18.34
CA LEU A 293 6.18 2.39 -18.54
C LEU A 293 6.39 1.27 -19.57
N ILE A 294 5.44 0.34 -19.67
CA ILE A 294 5.41 -0.67 -20.74
C ILE A 294 5.13 0.01 -22.08
N ALA A 295 4.13 0.89 -22.13
CA ALA A 295 3.75 1.61 -23.35
C ALA A 295 4.87 2.50 -23.88
N SER A 296 5.72 3.07 -23.00
CA SER A 296 6.90 3.83 -23.43
C SER A 296 8.10 2.98 -23.84
N GLY A 297 8.04 1.66 -23.65
CA GLY A 297 9.14 0.73 -23.94
C GLY A 297 10.29 0.76 -22.92
N SER A 298 10.17 1.57 -21.85
CA SER A 298 11.16 1.63 -20.77
C SER A 298 11.10 0.41 -19.86
N LEU A 299 9.93 -0.20 -19.68
CA LEU A 299 9.73 -1.46 -18.97
C LEU A 299 9.45 -2.59 -19.97
N ARG A 300 10.44 -3.47 -20.17
CA ARG A 300 10.39 -4.56 -21.13
C ARG A 300 10.01 -5.87 -20.47
N LEU A 301 9.15 -6.65 -21.14
CA LEU A 301 8.57 -7.88 -20.58
C LEU A 301 9.25 -9.17 -21.08
N ASP A 302 10.30 -9.06 -21.89
CA ASP A 302 10.99 -10.19 -22.54
C ASP A 302 11.49 -11.23 -21.53
N SER A 303 11.87 -10.79 -20.33
CA SER A 303 12.40 -11.64 -19.24
C SER A 303 11.42 -11.81 -18.07
N LEU A 304 10.19 -11.32 -18.23
CA LEU A 304 9.18 -11.34 -17.18
C LEU A 304 8.65 -12.76 -16.97
N GLN A 305 8.86 -13.34 -15.80
CA GLN A 305 8.37 -14.68 -15.46
C GLN A 305 7.02 -14.63 -14.75
N ALA A 306 6.76 -13.61 -13.93
CA ALA A 306 5.47 -13.50 -13.24
C ALA A 306 4.96 -12.06 -13.08
N ILE A 307 3.64 -11.92 -13.18
CA ILE A 307 2.89 -10.77 -12.67
C ILE A 307 2.14 -11.26 -11.45
N VAL A 308 2.34 -10.60 -10.32
CA VAL A 308 1.72 -10.98 -9.05
C VAL A 308 0.77 -9.88 -8.60
N ILE A 309 -0.49 -10.21 -8.33
CA ILE A 309 -1.51 -9.27 -7.86
C ILE A 309 -1.65 -9.40 -6.35
N ASP A 310 -1.44 -8.31 -5.61
CA ASP A 310 -1.58 -8.21 -4.14
C ASP A 310 -3.06 -8.19 -3.74
N GLN A 311 -3.72 -9.34 -3.91
CA GLN A 311 -5.15 -9.54 -3.75
C GLN A 311 -5.57 -9.71 -2.29
N THR A 312 -4.77 -10.36 -1.45
CA THR A 312 -5.08 -10.59 -0.03
C THR A 312 -4.86 -9.38 0.87
N TRP A 313 -4.33 -8.28 0.31
CA TRP A 313 -4.22 -7.01 1.00
C TRP A 313 -5.45 -6.14 0.77
N VAL A 314 -5.90 -5.45 1.83
CA VAL A 314 -6.99 -4.48 1.78
C VAL A 314 -6.58 -3.13 2.33
N ASP A 315 -7.19 -2.09 1.77
CA ASP A 315 -6.89 -0.71 2.12
C ASP A 315 -7.54 -0.24 3.44
N ALA A 316 -7.36 1.05 3.72
CA ALA A 316 -7.97 1.76 4.84
C ALA A 316 -9.51 1.80 4.80
N LYS A 317 -10.16 1.29 3.75
CA LYS A 317 -11.61 1.13 3.60
C LYS A 317 -12.04 -0.33 3.41
N GLN A 318 -11.14 -1.31 3.63
CA GLN A 318 -11.40 -2.74 3.43
C GLN A 318 -11.71 -3.12 1.98
N ARG A 319 -11.03 -2.47 1.03
CA ARG A 319 -11.12 -2.78 -0.39
C ARG A 319 -9.83 -3.45 -0.84
N SER A 320 -9.97 -4.58 -1.51
CA SER A 320 -8.89 -5.23 -2.26
C SER A 320 -8.64 -4.51 -3.59
N VAL A 321 -7.63 -4.98 -4.34
CA VAL A 321 -7.28 -4.45 -5.65
C VAL A 321 -8.41 -4.60 -6.69
N PHE A 322 -9.31 -5.58 -6.53
CA PHE A 322 -10.46 -5.79 -7.44
C PHE A 322 -11.77 -5.12 -6.98
N ASP A 323 -11.81 -4.50 -5.80
CA ASP A 323 -13.05 -3.90 -5.25
C ASP A 323 -13.21 -2.43 -5.65
N SER A 324 -12.11 -1.69 -5.76
CA SER A 324 -12.14 -0.29 -6.19
C SER A 324 -12.22 -0.23 -7.72
N PHE A 325 -13.32 0.31 -8.27
CA PHE A 325 -13.54 0.41 -9.72
C PHE A 325 -12.34 1.01 -10.47
N GLU A 326 -11.80 2.13 -9.98
CA GLU A 326 -10.62 2.78 -10.58
C GLU A 326 -9.39 1.85 -10.61
N THR A 327 -9.08 1.21 -9.48
CA THR A 327 -7.92 0.30 -9.40
C THR A 327 -8.11 -0.94 -10.26
N ARG A 328 -9.31 -1.53 -10.19
CA ARG A 328 -9.69 -2.72 -10.96
C ARG A 328 -9.62 -2.45 -12.44
N ASP A 329 -10.16 -1.33 -12.91
CA ASP A 329 -10.20 -0.99 -14.33
C ASP A 329 -8.78 -0.75 -14.86
N GLU A 330 -7.93 -0.04 -14.12
CA GLU A 330 -6.52 0.14 -14.49
C GLU A 330 -5.73 -1.18 -14.48
N LEU A 331 -6.05 -2.10 -13.55
CA LEU A 331 -5.48 -3.45 -13.54
C LEU A 331 -5.90 -4.27 -14.74
N MET A 332 -7.20 -4.28 -15.07
CA MET A 332 -7.71 -5.02 -16.23
C MET A 332 -7.17 -4.46 -17.54
N LYS A 333 -7.09 -3.14 -17.69
CA LYS A 333 -6.43 -2.50 -18.85
C LYS A 333 -4.97 -2.89 -18.98
N LEU A 334 -4.22 -2.92 -17.86
CA LEU A 334 -2.83 -3.37 -17.87
C LEU A 334 -2.71 -4.83 -18.34
N LEU A 335 -3.54 -5.73 -17.81
CA LEU A 335 -3.53 -7.15 -18.18
C LEU A 335 -3.98 -7.38 -19.64
N ALA A 336 -4.77 -6.48 -20.19
CA ALA A 336 -5.23 -6.48 -21.57
C ALA A 336 -4.23 -5.85 -22.57
N LEU A 337 -3.10 -5.27 -22.13
CA LEU A 337 -2.09 -4.75 -23.05
C LEU A 337 -1.50 -5.88 -23.90
N ASP A 338 -1.35 -5.63 -25.21
CA ASP A 338 -0.79 -6.61 -26.16
C ASP A 338 0.55 -7.18 -25.72
N ALA A 339 1.42 -6.34 -25.15
CA ALA A 339 2.72 -6.76 -24.63
C ALA A 339 2.58 -7.76 -23.46
N VAL A 340 1.59 -7.56 -22.58
CA VAL A 340 1.32 -8.45 -21.43
C VAL A 340 0.64 -9.73 -21.90
N VAL A 341 -0.38 -9.63 -22.76
CA VAL A 341 -1.05 -10.80 -23.34
C VAL A 341 -0.08 -11.67 -24.12
N SER A 342 0.83 -11.06 -24.90
CA SER A 342 1.88 -11.77 -25.63
C SER A 342 2.87 -12.45 -24.69
N SER A 343 3.16 -11.86 -23.52
CA SER A 343 4.06 -12.45 -22.53
C SER A 343 3.48 -13.74 -21.91
N PHE A 344 2.16 -13.79 -21.69
CA PHE A 344 1.46 -15.02 -21.27
C PHE A 344 1.43 -16.10 -22.36
N LYS A 345 1.46 -15.72 -23.64
CA LYS A 345 1.37 -16.64 -24.79
C LYS A 345 2.72 -17.08 -25.36
N ARG A 346 3.86 -16.73 -24.73
CA ARG A 346 5.19 -17.12 -25.24
C ARG A 346 5.36 -18.63 -25.27
N ALA A 347 5.94 -19.14 -26.35
CA ALA A 347 6.20 -20.57 -26.52
C ALA A 347 7.20 -21.13 -25.50
N LYS A 348 8.20 -20.33 -25.11
CA LYS A 348 9.21 -20.70 -24.10
C LYS A 348 9.06 -19.79 -22.89
N ALA A 349 8.96 -20.38 -21.70
CA ALA A 349 8.82 -19.66 -20.43
C ALA A 349 7.74 -18.56 -20.48
N PRO A 350 6.47 -18.92 -20.72
CA PRO A 350 5.37 -17.95 -20.65
C PRO A 350 5.34 -17.28 -19.28
N THR A 351 5.03 -15.99 -19.24
CA THR A 351 4.74 -15.30 -17.98
C THR A 351 3.56 -16.00 -17.30
N LYS A 352 3.56 -16.04 -15.97
CA LYS A 352 2.42 -16.50 -15.19
C LYS A 352 1.76 -15.36 -14.43
N LEU A 353 0.45 -15.37 -14.40
CA LEU A 353 -0.34 -14.52 -13.51
C LEU A 353 -0.48 -15.24 -12.16
N VAL A 354 -0.23 -14.52 -11.07
CA VAL A 354 -0.25 -15.07 -9.72
C VAL A 354 -1.07 -14.15 -8.84
N LEU A 355 -1.99 -14.71 -8.06
CA LEU A 355 -2.68 -13.97 -7.02
C LEU A 355 -1.96 -14.19 -5.69
N PHE A 356 -1.63 -13.12 -5.00
CA PHE A 356 -0.98 -13.12 -3.69
C PHE A 356 -1.92 -12.56 -2.63
#